data_AF-A0A6P5RTC4-F1
#
_entry.id   AF-A0A6P5RTC4-F1
#
_cell.length_a   1.000
_cell.length_b   1.000
_cell.length_c   1.000
_cell.angle_alpha   90.00
_cell.angle_beta   90.00
_cell.angle_gamma   90.00
#
_symmetry.space_group_name_H-M   'P 1'
#
loop_
_entity.id
_entity.type
_entity.pdbx_description
1 polymer ?
#
loop_
_entity_poly.entity_id
_entity_poly.type
_entity_poly.pdbx_seq_one_letter_code
_entity_poly.pdbx_strand_id
1 'polypeptide(L)'
;LQAVRIEHCERVHVITAAKRICIANCRECMFFLGVNQRPLIVGDNHKLQVAPYNTFYGQLEEHMNEVGIDATINRWNEPLALGVVDPHDSLSHPAGVSDAQAESGSHLDPEQFTNFLIPNWYGGESEGSTKDNPFPLPDIYVASQHRNQNNLGEVKQLLREAPLEENKKRELSTALHVYFKDWLYASGNIRQLYCLQGE
;
A
#
# COMPACT_ATOMS: atom_id res chain seq x y z
N LEU A 1 16.96 -2.47 -7.28
CA LEU A 1 16.71 -1.46 -8.34
C LEU A 1 17.13 -0.07 -7.84
N GLN A 2 17.88 0.70 -8.63
CA GLN A 2 18.30 2.06 -8.22
C GLN A 2 17.25 3.14 -8.49
N ALA A 3 16.33 2.92 -9.42
CA ALA A 3 15.24 3.84 -9.72
C ALA A 3 14.04 3.07 -10.26
N VAL A 4 12.84 3.54 -9.94
CA VAL A 4 11.56 3.04 -10.47
C VAL A 4 10.81 4.21 -11.10
N ARG A 5 10.27 4.02 -12.30
CA ARG A 5 9.42 5.01 -12.98
C ARG A 5 8.10 4.36 -13.33
N ILE A 6 7.00 5.00 -12.93
CA ILE A 6 5.63 4.50 -13.13
C ILE A 6 4.88 5.59 -13.88
N GLU A 7 4.36 5.26 -15.06
CA GLU A 7 3.72 6.24 -15.93
C GLU A 7 2.39 5.74 -16.48
N HIS A 8 1.43 6.65 -16.65
CA HIS A 8 0.17 6.38 -17.33
C HIS A 8 -0.61 5.17 -16.75
N CYS A 9 -0.52 4.97 -15.44
CA CYS A 9 -1.19 3.87 -14.74
C CYS A 9 -2.53 4.33 -14.17
N GLU A 10 -3.54 3.46 -14.22
CA GLU A 10 -4.88 3.74 -13.70
C GLU A 10 -5.38 2.57 -12.83
N ARG A 11 -5.84 2.86 -11.60
CA ARG A 11 -6.38 1.86 -10.66
C ARG A 11 -5.42 0.70 -10.38
N VAL A 12 -4.15 1.03 -10.12
CA VAL A 12 -3.10 0.05 -9.80
C VAL A 12 -2.60 0.24 -8.38
N HIS A 13 -2.33 -0.88 -7.69
CA HIS A 13 -1.62 -0.91 -6.42
C HIS A 13 -0.19 -1.38 -6.66
N VAL A 14 0.80 -0.58 -6.25
CA VAL A 14 2.22 -0.90 -6.42
C VAL A 14 2.91 -0.94 -5.07
N ILE A 15 3.58 -2.05 -4.78
CA ILE A 15 4.42 -2.21 -3.59
C ILE A 15 5.86 -2.29 -4.09
N THR A 16 6.72 -1.35 -3.71
CA THR A 16 8.09 -1.31 -4.24
C THR A 16 9.11 -0.71 -3.28
N ALA A 17 10.32 -1.28 -3.31
CA ALA A 17 11.49 -0.77 -2.62
C ALA A 17 12.53 -0.30 -3.66
N ALA A 18 12.99 0.95 -3.55
CA ALA A 18 13.92 1.55 -4.49
C ALA A 18 14.68 2.72 -3.88
N LYS A 19 15.86 3.07 -4.39
CA LYS A 19 16.53 4.33 -3.96
C LYS A 19 15.72 5.57 -4.36
N ARG A 20 15.15 5.55 -5.57
CA ARG A 20 14.41 6.66 -6.18
C ARG A 20 13.15 6.15 -6.85
N ILE A 21 12.08 6.95 -6.79
CA ILE A 21 10.85 6.68 -7.53
C ILE A 21 10.33 7.96 -8.21
N CYS A 22 9.84 7.80 -9.43
CA CYS A 22 9.13 8.83 -10.19
C CYS A 22 7.76 8.28 -10.61
N ILE A 23 6.70 9.00 -10.26
CA ILE A 23 5.31 8.68 -10.60
C ILE A 23 4.81 9.77 -11.51
N ALA A 24 4.29 9.41 -12.69
CA ALA A 24 3.81 10.39 -13.65
C ALA A 24 2.49 10.00 -14.30
N ASN A 25 1.62 10.98 -14.49
CA ASN A 25 0.35 10.81 -15.20
C ASN A 25 -0.49 9.61 -14.71
N CYS A 26 -0.52 9.37 -13.40
CA CYS A 26 -1.21 8.23 -12.79
C CYS A 26 -2.54 8.65 -12.15
N ARG A 27 -3.51 7.74 -12.15
CA ARG A 27 -4.87 8.02 -11.64
C ARG A 27 -5.41 6.92 -10.75
N GLU A 28 -5.96 7.30 -9.59
CA GLU A 28 -6.60 6.37 -8.65
C GLU A 28 -5.66 5.21 -8.26
N CYS A 29 -4.36 5.51 -8.10
CA CYS A 29 -3.31 4.53 -7.78
C CYS A 29 -2.91 4.61 -6.31
N MET A 30 -2.51 3.46 -5.76
CA MET A 30 -2.01 3.31 -4.39
C MET A 30 -0.56 2.81 -4.42
N PHE A 31 0.35 3.53 -3.77
CA PHE A 31 1.77 3.21 -3.71
C PHE A 31 2.24 2.91 -2.28
N PHE A 32 2.72 1.69 -2.04
CA PHE A 32 3.39 1.29 -0.78
C PHE A 32 4.90 1.32 -1.01
N LEU A 33 5.58 2.29 -0.38
CA LEU A 33 6.94 2.68 -0.77
C LEU A 33 7.96 2.45 0.34
N GLY A 34 9.07 1.82 -0.04
CA GLY A 34 10.30 1.76 0.73
C GLY A 34 11.39 2.50 -0.03
N VAL A 35 11.51 3.82 0.18
CA VAL A 35 12.37 4.69 -0.64
C VAL A 35 13.35 5.53 0.17
N ASN A 36 14.62 5.56 -0.26
CA ASN A 36 15.63 6.34 0.44
C ASN A 36 15.64 7.83 0.08
N GLN A 37 15.07 8.18 -1.08
CA GLN A 37 14.87 9.55 -1.53
C GLN A 37 13.38 9.85 -1.65
N ARG A 38 13.02 11.13 -1.51
CA ARG A 38 11.64 11.59 -1.66
C ARG A 38 11.05 11.16 -3.02
N PRO A 39 9.81 10.62 -3.06
CA PRO A 39 9.11 10.35 -4.31
C PRO A 39 8.97 11.60 -5.18
N LEU A 40 9.17 11.48 -6.48
CA LEU A 40 8.86 12.55 -7.43
C LEU A 40 7.51 12.27 -8.08
N ILE A 41 6.61 13.24 -8.07
CA ILE A 41 5.29 13.14 -8.72
C ILE A 41 5.23 14.21 -9.81
N VAL A 42 5.06 13.80 -11.06
CA VAL A 42 5.20 14.70 -12.23
C VAL A 42 3.99 14.59 -13.14
N GLY A 43 3.57 15.70 -13.72
CA GLY A 43 2.47 15.69 -14.69
C GLY A 43 1.08 15.63 -14.05
N ASP A 44 0.10 15.16 -14.80
CA ASP A 44 -1.32 15.19 -14.42
C ASP A 44 -1.70 13.94 -13.64
N ASN A 45 -1.59 14.03 -12.31
CA ASN A 45 -1.90 12.93 -11.40
C ASN A 45 -3.19 13.24 -10.65
N HIS A 46 -4.01 12.21 -10.43
CA HIS A 46 -5.31 12.39 -9.78
C HIS A 46 -5.60 11.28 -8.76
N LYS A 47 -6.01 11.65 -7.55
CA LYS A 47 -6.39 10.70 -6.48
C LYS A 47 -5.31 9.65 -6.20
N LEU A 48 -4.05 10.09 -6.12
CA LEU A 48 -2.96 9.22 -5.70
C LEU A 48 -2.98 9.04 -4.18
N GLN A 49 -2.64 7.84 -3.74
CA GLN A 49 -2.37 7.54 -2.34
C GLN A 49 -0.97 6.96 -2.17
N VAL A 50 -0.29 7.37 -1.11
CA VAL A 50 1.03 6.85 -0.70
C VAL A 50 1.00 6.32 0.72
N ALA A 51 1.74 5.25 0.97
CA ALA A 51 1.83 4.57 2.25
C ALA A 51 3.26 4.02 2.46
N PRO A 52 3.64 3.72 3.70
CA PRO A 52 4.90 3.00 3.95
C PRO A 52 4.86 1.60 3.31
N TYR A 53 6.02 1.07 2.96
CA TYR A 53 6.19 -0.32 2.51
C TYR A 53 5.55 -1.28 3.51
N ASN A 54 4.82 -2.28 3.04
CA ASN A 54 3.91 -3.09 3.87
C ASN A 54 4.06 -4.60 3.67
N THR A 55 5.20 -5.09 3.17
CA THR A 55 5.41 -6.52 2.91
C THR A 55 6.86 -6.93 3.15
N PHE A 56 7.16 -8.22 3.06
CA PHE A 56 8.51 -8.77 2.99
C PHE A 56 8.49 -10.19 2.43
N TYR A 57 9.63 -10.65 1.94
CA TYR A 57 9.91 -12.04 1.60
C TYR A 57 11.32 -12.40 2.10
N GLY A 58 11.64 -13.69 2.25
CA GLY A 58 12.84 -14.14 2.97
C GLY A 58 14.17 -13.51 2.52
N GLN A 59 14.34 -13.21 1.24
CA GLN A 59 15.58 -12.68 0.67
C GLN A 59 15.57 -11.15 0.51
N LEU A 60 14.56 -10.46 1.03
CA LEU A 60 14.36 -9.03 0.77
C LEU A 60 15.57 -8.18 1.22
N GLU A 61 16.11 -8.41 2.42
CA GLU A 61 17.24 -7.63 2.92
C GLU A 61 18.52 -7.84 2.08
N GLU A 62 18.76 -9.07 1.60
CA GLU A 62 19.89 -9.38 0.72
C GLU A 62 19.77 -8.63 -0.61
N HIS A 63 18.61 -8.71 -1.26
CA HIS A 63 18.35 -7.98 -2.52
C HIS A 63 18.39 -6.45 -2.34
N MET A 64 17.99 -5.95 -1.17
CA MET A 64 18.12 -4.53 -0.82
C MET A 64 19.60 -4.13 -0.71
N ASN A 65 20.42 -4.93 -0.03
CA ASN A 65 21.85 -4.68 0.12
C ASN A 65 22.58 -4.69 -1.23
N GLU A 66 22.29 -5.65 -2.11
CA GLU A 66 22.89 -5.73 -3.45
C GLU A 66 22.69 -4.46 -4.28
N VAL A 67 21.54 -3.81 -4.12
CA VAL A 67 21.18 -2.59 -4.86
C VAL A 67 21.38 -1.31 -4.04
N GLY A 68 21.90 -1.47 -2.82
CA GLY A 68 22.28 -0.45 -1.85
C GLY A 68 21.10 0.33 -1.27
N ILE A 69 19.92 -0.28 -1.15
CA ILE A 69 18.77 0.32 -0.47
C ILE A 69 18.98 0.20 1.04
N ASP A 70 18.93 1.32 1.75
CA ASP A 70 19.04 1.34 3.20
C ASP A 70 17.66 1.17 3.84
N ALA A 71 17.43 0.08 4.56
CA ALA A 71 16.16 -0.20 5.23
C ALA A 71 15.81 0.84 6.31
N THR A 72 16.81 1.48 6.91
CA THR A 72 16.61 2.46 7.99
C THR A 72 16.08 3.81 7.49
N ILE A 73 16.15 4.06 6.18
CA ILE A 73 15.74 5.32 5.56
C ILE A 73 14.50 5.07 4.70
N ASN A 74 13.35 5.59 5.13
CA ASN A 74 12.12 5.57 4.34
C ASN A 74 11.46 6.95 4.24
N ARG A 75 11.53 7.58 3.06
CA ARG A 75 11.03 8.94 2.76
C ARG A 75 9.73 8.94 1.95
N TRP A 76 8.95 7.88 2.06
CA TRP A 76 7.67 7.71 1.34
C TRP A 76 6.68 8.86 1.57
N ASN A 77 6.73 9.51 2.74
CA ASN A 77 5.81 10.56 3.20
C ASN A 77 6.25 11.99 2.82
N GLU A 78 7.33 12.15 2.07
CA GLU A 78 7.84 13.44 1.62
C GLU A 78 7.71 13.64 0.09
N PRO A 79 6.57 13.32 -0.57
CA PRO A 79 6.48 13.40 -2.02
C PRO A 79 6.71 14.84 -2.51
N LEU A 80 7.52 14.98 -3.56
CA LEU A 80 7.73 16.24 -4.25
C LEU A 80 6.94 16.22 -5.55
N ALA A 81 5.84 16.99 -5.59
CA ALA A 81 5.15 17.23 -6.85
C ALA A 81 5.84 18.32 -7.68
N LEU A 82 6.14 17.99 -8.92
CA LEU A 82 6.61 18.90 -9.97
C LEU A 82 5.42 19.14 -10.89
N GLY A 83 4.81 20.32 -10.76
CA GLY A 83 3.64 20.71 -11.55
C GLY A 83 3.94 20.73 -13.06
N VAL A 84 2.88 20.65 -13.87
CA VAL A 84 2.97 20.93 -15.30
C VAL A 84 3.32 22.40 -15.44
N VAL A 85 4.57 22.70 -15.81
CA VAL A 85 4.94 24.06 -16.22
C VAL A 85 4.30 24.25 -17.58
N ASP A 86 3.25 25.06 -17.68
CA ASP A 86 2.70 25.47 -18.98
C ASP A 86 3.79 26.27 -19.72
N PRO A 87 4.35 25.77 -20.84
CA PRO A 87 5.39 26.47 -21.58
C PRO A 87 4.89 27.81 -22.17
N HIS A 88 3.58 28.00 -22.28
CA HIS A 88 2.97 29.23 -22.78
C HIS A 88 2.73 30.29 -21.71
N ASP A 89 3.01 30.01 -20.43
CA ASP A 89 2.83 30.96 -19.34
C ASP A 89 4.04 31.90 -19.18
N SER A 90 4.52 32.42 -20.31
CA SER A 90 5.70 33.28 -20.36
C SER A 90 5.46 34.70 -19.85
N LEU A 91 4.21 35.13 -19.58
CA LEU A 91 3.90 36.46 -19.03
C LEU A 91 2.49 36.50 -18.39
N SER A 92 2.31 36.00 -17.16
CA SER A 92 1.04 36.15 -16.44
C SER A 92 1.11 37.21 -15.34
N HIS A 93 0.20 38.18 -15.49
CA HIS A 93 -0.08 39.31 -14.63
C HIS A 93 -0.40 38.90 -13.18
N PRO A 94 -0.23 39.78 -12.17
CA PRO A 94 -0.45 39.50 -10.74
C PRO A 94 -1.92 39.30 -10.32
N ALA A 95 -2.84 39.02 -11.26
CA ALA A 95 -4.26 38.83 -11.00
C ALA A 95 -4.75 37.56 -11.70
N GLY A 96 -4.75 36.43 -10.98
CA GLY A 96 -5.38 35.19 -11.44
C GLY A 96 -4.48 33.96 -11.51
N VAL A 97 -3.62 33.74 -10.50
CA VAL A 97 -3.08 32.39 -10.25
C VAL A 97 -4.19 31.56 -9.62
N SER A 98 -4.97 30.84 -10.43
CA SER A 98 -5.63 29.65 -9.90
C SER A 98 -4.53 28.62 -9.76
N ASP A 99 -4.01 28.47 -8.54
CA ASP A 99 -2.98 27.51 -8.18
C ASP A 99 -3.36 26.13 -8.73
N ALA A 100 -2.74 25.71 -9.84
CA ALA A 100 -2.70 24.31 -10.23
C ALA A 100 -1.76 23.63 -9.22
N GLN A 101 -2.23 23.45 -7.98
CA GLN A 101 -1.52 22.71 -6.95
C GLN A 101 -1.23 21.33 -7.50
N ALA A 102 0.04 21.06 -7.73
CA ALA A 102 0.48 19.74 -8.15
C ALA A 102 0.12 18.75 -7.03
N GLU A 103 -0.86 17.88 -7.28
CA GLU A 103 -1.34 16.90 -6.30
C GLU A 103 -0.20 15.93 -5.97
N SER A 104 0.38 16.07 -4.77
CA SER A 104 1.49 15.23 -4.29
C SER A 104 1.04 13.85 -3.80
N GLY A 105 -0.23 13.48 -4.04
CA GLY A 105 -0.87 12.32 -3.45
C GLY A 105 -1.18 12.50 -1.97
N SER A 106 -2.26 11.85 -1.53
CA SER A 106 -2.67 11.82 -0.13
C SER A 106 -2.02 10.63 0.60
N HIS A 107 -1.87 10.71 1.92
CA HIS A 107 -1.41 9.56 2.69
C HIS A 107 -2.55 8.57 2.90
N LEU A 108 -2.27 7.27 2.83
CA LEU A 108 -3.24 6.25 3.20
C LEU A 108 -3.59 6.37 4.68
N ASP A 109 -4.88 6.31 4.99
CA ASP A 109 -5.38 6.29 6.37
C ASP A 109 -4.74 5.12 7.14
N PRO A 110 -4.10 5.35 8.31
CA PRO A 110 -3.57 4.29 9.15
C PRO A 110 -4.57 3.17 9.47
N GLU A 111 -5.87 3.46 9.53
CA GLU A 111 -6.92 2.45 9.80
C GLU A 111 -7.14 1.49 8.63
N GLN A 112 -6.80 1.93 7.40
CA GLN A 112 -6.88 1.14 6.17
C GLN A 112 -5.57 0.41 5.84
N PHE A 113 -4.50 0.69 6.57
CA PHE A 113 -3.21 0.07 6.36
C PHE A 113 -3.19 -1.38 6.84
N THR A 114 -2.82 -2.30 5.94
CA THR A 114 -2.63 -3.72 6.24
C THR A 114 -1.37 -4.25 5.59
N ASN A 115 -0.72 -5.22 6.24
CA ASN A 115 0.44 -5.87 5.66
C ASN A 115 0.00 -6.77 4.49
N PHE A 116 0.70 -6.68 3.38
CA PHE A 116 0.49 -7.55 2.23
C PHE A 116 1.27 -8.86 2.45
N LEU A 117 0.56 -9.98 2.39
CA LEU A 117 1.15 -11.32 2.48
C LEU A 117 1.46 -11.81 1.07
N ILE A 118 2.74 -12.08 0.81
CA ILE A 118 3.18 -12.65 -0.47
C ILE A 118 2.82 -14.14 -0.48
N PRO A 119 2.03 -14.62 -1.47
CA PRO A 119 1.72 -16.04 -1.58
C PRO A 119 2.98 -16.87 -1.86
N ASN A 120 3.08 -18.04 -1.23
CA ASN A 120 4.14 -19.03 -1.53
C ASN A 120 3.82 -19.76 -2.84
N TRP A 121 4.05 -19.11 -3.98
CA TRP A 121 3.72 -19.67 -5.29
C TRP A 121 4.57 -20.90 -5.67
N TYR A 122 5.82 -20.96 -5.19
CA TYR A 122 6.80 -21.96 -5.66
C TYR A 122 7.18 -23.02 -4.63
N GLY A 123 6.46 -23.13 -3.51
CA GLY A 123 6.65 -24.23 -2.54
C GLY A 123 8.03 -24.33 -1.88
N GLY A 124 8.94 -23.40 -2.15
CA GLY A 124 10.20 -23.27 -1.43
C GLY A 124 9.90 -22.80 -0.01
N GLU A 125 10.57 -23.41 0.98
CA GLU A 125 10.75 -22.76 2.27
C GLU A 125 11.25 -21.34 2.01
N SER A 126 10.86 -20.36 2.83
CA SER A 126 11.35 -18.99 2.69
C SER A 126 12.85 -18.98 2.99
N GLU A 127 13.66 -19.36 2.02
CA GLU A 127 15.12 -19.45 2.07
C GLU A 127 15.67 -18.03 2.12
N GLY A 128 15.64 -17.43 3.30
CA GLY A 128 16.27 -16.14 3.53
C GLY A 128 16.11 -15.65 4.96
N SER A 129 16.98 -14.71 5.32
CA SER A 129 17.12 -14.24 6.70
C SER A 129 16.04 -13.25 7.15
N THR A 130 15.27 -12.69 6.21
CA THR A 130 14.28 -11.65 6.51
C THR A 130 13.02 -12.24 7.13
N LYS A 131 12.72 -11.84 8.37
CA LYS A 131 11.59 -12.38 9.16
C LYS A 131 10.43 -11.42 9.29
N ASP A 132 10.65 -10.16 9.00
CA ASP A 132 9.72 -9.06 9.14
C ASP A 132 10.02 -7.96 8.12
N ASN A 133 9.13 -6.96 8.06
CA ASN A 133 9.30 -5.83 7.16
C ASN A 133 10.51 -4.99 7.61
N PRO A 134 11.58 -4.88 6.79
CA PRO A 134 12.80 -4.20 7.21
C PRO A 134 12.64 -2.68 7.28
N PHE A 135 11.61 -2.09 6.66
CA PHE A 135 11.35 -0.66 6.73
C PHE A 135 10.59 -0.31 8.01
N PRO A 136 11.08 0.64 8.83
CA PRO A 136 10.38 1.06 10.03
C PRO A 136 9.06 1.73 9.67
N LEU A 137 8.00 1.31 10.35
CA LEU A 137 6.68 1.92 10.24
C LEU A 137 6.58 3.12 11.20
N PRO A 138 5.95 4.24 10.80
CA PRO A 138 5.67 5.33 11.73
C PRO A 138 4.71 4.91 12.84
N ASP A 139 4.86 5.53 14.02
CA ASP A 139 4.09 5.20 15.24
C ASP A 139 2.57 5.19 15.02
N ILE A 140 2.05 6.09 14.18
CA ILE A 140 0.61 6.16 13.87
C ILE A 140 0.10 4.89 13.18
N TYR A 141 0.91 4.30 12.28
CA TYR A 141 0.57 3.06 11.58
C TYR A 141 0.75 1.86 12.51
N VAL A 142 1.81 1.85 13.34
CA VAL A 142 2.03 0.80 14.34
C VAL A 142 0.88 0.75 15.36
N ALA A 143 0.49 1.90 15.90
CA ALA A 143 -0.62 2.00 16.85
C ALA A 143 -1.95 1.53 16.24
N SER A 144 -2.22 1.93 14.98
CA SER A 144 -3.41 1.48 14.26
C SER A 144 -3.41 -0.03 14.02
N GLN A 145 -2.28 -0.60 13.58
CA GLN A 145 -2.14 -2.04 13.39
C GLN A 145 -2.37 -2.81 14.69
N HIS A 146 -1.75 -2.36 15.79
CA HIS A 146 -1.93 -2.99 17.10
C HIS A 146 -3.38 -2.91 17.57
N ARG A 147 -4.04 -1.75 17.40
CA ARG A 147 -5.47 -1.59 17.70
C ARG A 147 -6.33 -2.55 16.90
N ASN A 148 -6.10 -2.66 15.59
CA ASN A 148 -6.84 -3.58 14.72
C ASN A 148 -6.60 -5.05 15.08
N GLN A 149 -5.37 -5.43 15.43
CA GLN A 149 -5.02 -6.78 15.89
C GLN A 149 -5.70 -7.12 17.22
N ASN A 150 -5.71 -6.19 18.18
CA ASN A 150 -6.38 -6.37 19.46
C ASN A 150 -7.90 -6.51 19.29
N ASN A 151 -8.52 -5.60 18.54
CA ASN A 151 -9.95 -5.67 18.24
C ASN A 151 -10.33 -7.00 17.57
N LEU A 152 -9.51 -7.48 16.62
CA LEU A 152 -9.71 -8.77 15.98
C LEU A 152 -9.56 -9.94 16.96
N GLY A 153 -8.58 -9.86 17.87
CA GLY A 153 -8.37 -10.83 18.94
C GLY A 153 -9.57 -10.91 19.88
N GLU A 154 -10.06 -9.77 20.36
CA GLU A 154 -11.23 -9.65 21.23
C GLU A 154 -12.49 -10.20 20.54
N VAL A 155 -12.75 -9.83 19.29
CA VAL A 155 -13.88 -10.36 18.52
C VAL A 155 -13.77 -11.88 18.35
N LYS A 156 -12.58 -12.41 18.02
CA LYS A 156 -12.37 -13.86 17.91
C LYS A 156 -12.59 -14.58 19.24
N GLN A 157 -12.16 -13.99 20.36
CA GLN A 157 -12.37 -14.55 21.69
C GLN A 157 -13.86 -14.56 22.05
N LEU A 158 -14.55 -13.45 21.84
CA LEU A 158 -15.99 -13.33 22.09
C LEU A 158 -16.78 -14.34 21.27
N LEU A 159 -16.43 -14.53 20.00
CA LEU A 159 -17.03 -15.56 19.14
C LEU A 159 -16.77 -17.00 19.62
N ARG A 160 -15.61 -17.26 20.23
CA ARG A 160 -15.24 -18.58 20.75
C ARG A 160 -15.96 -18.89 22.07
N GLU A 161 -16.06 -17.90 22.95
CA GLU A 161 -16.64 -18.03 24.29
C GLU A 161 -18.17 -17.90 24.30
N ALA A 162 -18.76 -17.37 23.23
CA ALA A 162 -20.21 -17.27 23.11
C ALA A 162 -20.87 -18.66 23.25
N PRO A 163 -21.84 -18.84 24.17
CA PRO A 163 -22.55 -20.09 24.37
C PRO A 163 -23.58 -20.30 23.24
N LEU A 164 -23.08 -20.54 22.03
CA LEU A 164 -23.88 -20.78 20.84
C LEU A 164 -24.06 -22.28 20.63
N GLU A 165 -25.31 -22.68 20.38
CA GLU A 165 -25.63 -24.02 19.88
C GLU A 165 -25.01 -24.23 18.49
N GLU A 166 -24.74 -25.49 18.14
CA GLU A 166 -24.03 -25.83 16.90
C GLU A 166 -24.75 -25.34 15.63
N ASN A 167 -26.09 -25.33 15.64
CA ASN A 167 -26.88 -24.79 14.54
C ASN A 167 -26.66 -23.28 14.37
N LYS A 168 -26.64 -22.51 15.47
CA LYS A 168 -26.40 -21.06 15.46
C LYS A 168 -24.97 -20.71 15.05
N LYS A 169 -23.98 -21.54 15.42
CA LYS A 169 -22.60 -21.39 14.93
C LYS A 169 -22.52 -21.52 13.42
N ARG A 170 -23.23 -22.50 12.84
CA ARG A 170 -23.31 -22.71 11.39
C ARG A 170 -23.98 -21.53 10.68
N GLU A 171 -25.09 -21.04 11.21
CA GLU A 171 -25.78 -19.84 10.70
C GLU A 171 -24.86 -18.62 10.70
N LEU A 172 -24.16 -18.37 11.81
CA LEU A 172 -23.20 -17.27 11.92
C LEU A 172 -22.05 -17.39 10.91
N SER A 173 -21.46 -18.58 10.76
CA SER A 173 -20.42 -18.82 9.76
C SER A 173 -20.92 -18.56 8.34
N THR A 174 -22.16 -18.92 8.04
CA THR A 174 -22.78 -18.69 6.73
C THR A 174 -22.99 -17.20 6.50
N ALA A 175 -23.51 -16.48 7.48
CA ALA A 175 -23.69 -15.03 7.41
C ALA A 175 -22.33 -14.32 7.21
N LEU A 176 -21.30 -14.69 7.98
CA LEU A 176 -19.95 -14.14 7.82
C LEU A 176 -19.40 -14.35 6.41
N HIS A 177 -19.56 -15.54 5.83
CA HIS A 177 -19.14 -15.80 4.45
C HIS A 177 -19.89 -14.93 3.43
N VAL A 178 -21.20 -14.73 3.59
CA VAL A 178 -21.99 -13.86 2.71
C VAL A 178 -21.51 -12.41 2.81
N TYR A 179 -21.39 -11.87 4.02
CA TYR A 179 -20.92 -10.49 4.22
C TYR A 179 -19.48 -10.30 3.72
N PHE A 180 -18.60 -11.29 3.92
CA PHE A 180 -17.25 -11.24 3.39
C PHE A 180 -17.23 -11.24 1.87
N LYS A 181 -18.06 -12.07 1.23
CA LYS A 181 -18.22 -12.09 -0.22
C LYS A 181 -18.72 -10.75 -0.74
N ASP A 182 -19.77 -10.20 -0.16
CA ASP A 182 -20.34 -8.90 -0.56
C ASP A 182 -19.30 -7.78 -0.43
N TRP A 183 -18.52 -7.80 0.66
CA TRP A 183 -17.40 -6.89 0.86
C TRP A 183 -16.32 -7.03 -0.23
N LEU A 184 -15.95 -8.24 -0.64
CA LEU A 184 -14.99 -8.48 -1.72
C LEU A 184 -15.44 -7.87 -3.06
N TYR A 185 -16.74 -7.96 -3.38
CA TYR A 185 -17.29 -7.35 -4.60
C TYR A 185 -17.38 -5.83 -4.48
N ALA A 186 -17.90 -5.30 -3.37
CA ALA A 186 -18.05 -3.86 -3.17
C ALA A 186 -16.72 -3.10 -3.15
N SER A 187 -15.68 -3.71 -2.58
CA SER A 187 -14.32 -3.14 -2.52
C SER A 187 -13.50 -3.36 -3.80
N GLY A 188 -13.94 -4.25 -4.70
CA GLY A 188 -13.16 -4.67 -5.87
C GLY A 188 -12.00 -5.64 -5.56
N ASN A 189 -11.80 -6.02 -4.29
CA ASN A 189 -10.76 -6.97 -3.86
C ASN A 189 -10.93 -8.37 -4.45
N ILE A 190 -12.13 -8.71 -4.94
CA ILE A 190 -12.38 -9.97 -5.66
C ILE A 190 -11.38 -10.22 -6.80
N ARG A 191 -10.85 -9.17 -7.43
CA ARG A 191 -9.86 -9.29 -8.51
C ARG A 191 -8.53 -9.90 -8.05
N GLN A 192 -8.15 -9.69 -6.80
CA GLN A 192 -6.92 -10.25 -6.23
C GLN A 192 -7.00 -11.77 -6.10
N LEU A 193 -8.21 -12.31 -5.89
CA LEU A 193 -8.41 -13.76 -5.79
C LEU A 193 -8.31 -14.46 -7.13
N TYR A 194 -8.65 -13.79 -8.24
CA TYR A 194 -8.51 -14.39 -9.57
C TYR A 194 -7.05 -14.71 -9.92
N CYS A 195 -6.10 -13.88 -9.44
CA CYS A 195 -4.67 -14.12 -9.62
C CYS A 195 -4.17 -15.36 -8.87
N LEU A 196 -4.87 -15.82 -7.83
CA LEU A 196 -4.54 -17.03 -7.08
C LEU A 196 -5.11 -18.30 -7.72
N GLN A 197 -6.03 -18.17 -8.68
CA GLN A 197 -6.72 -19.29 -9.35
C GLN A 197 -6.12 -19.65 -10.71
N GLY A 198 -4.98 -19.05 -11.08
CA GLY A 198 -4.24 -19.44 -12.28
C GLY A 198 -3.37 -20.66 -11.99
N GLU A 199 -3.75 -21.80 -12.56
CA GLU A 199 -2.91 -23.01 -12.67
C GLU A 199 -1.69 -22.79 -13.57
#